data_AF-A0A418NML0-F1
#
_entry.id   AF-A0A418NML0-F1
#
_cell.length_a   1.000
_cell.length_b   1.000
_cell.length_c   1.000
_cell.angle_alpha   90.00
_cell.angle_beta   90.00
_cell.angle_gamma   90.00
#
_symmetry.space_group_name_H-M   'P 1'
#
loop_
_entity.id
_entity.type
_entity.pdbx_description
1 polymer ?
#
loop_
_entity_poly.entity_id
_entity_poly.type
_entity_poly.pdbx_seq_one_letter_code
_entity_poly.pdbx_strand_id
1 'polypeptide(L)'
;MDLIINGEVVKSWKPSGTGPEWTFSTPVDASEGSWIAVRAVGPKSPHLGDAGAFAQTSPIYIAGEPVINAEDARFLADTARALWTRTEQRGGWSTAEEKAAYKDGIDRAIAYYERVARP
;
A
#
# COMPACT_ATOMS: atom_id res chain seq x y z
N MET A 1 10.33 -18.62 -0.48
CA MET A 1 9.54 -17.46 -0.92
C MET A 1 8.40 -17.28 0.05
N ASP A 2 8.18 -16.07 0.52
CA ASP A 2 7.12 -15.71 1.46
C ASP A 2 6.12 -14.80 0.75
N LEU A 3 4.83 -15.07 0.91
CA LEU A 3 3.75 -14.14 0.64
C LEU A 3 3.48 -13.36 1.92
N ILE A 4 3.51 -12.05 1.83
CA ILE A 4 3.31 -11.12 2.94
C ILE A 4 2.02 -10.35 2.66
N ILE A 5 1.08 -10.37 3.62
CA ILE A 5 -0.15 -9.57 3.59
C ILE A 5 -0.19 -8.73 4.85
N ASN A 6 -0.37 -7.41 4.70
CA ASN A 6 -0.45 -6.46 5.81
C ASN A 6 0.71 -6.56 6.81
N GLY A 7 1.89 -6.93 6.33
CA GLY A 7 3.12 -7.07 7.15
C GLY A 7 3.37 -8.47 7.71
N GLU A 8 2.42 -9.40 7.57
CA GLU A 8 2.55 -10.77 8.09
C GLU A 8 2.86 -11.79 6.99
N VAL A 9 3.75 -12.74 7.26
CA VAL A 9 4.01 -13.88 6.36
C VAL A 9 2.85 -14.86 6.47
N VAL A 10 1.94 -14.83 5.51
CA VAL A 10 0.74 -15.69 5.50
C VAL A 10 0.99 -17.03 4.83
N LYS A 11 2.04 -17.13 3.99
CA LYS A 11 2.40 -18.37 3.30
C LYS A 11 3.87 -18.39 2.92
N SER A 12 4.52 -19.54 3.07
CA SER A 12 5.90 -19.75 2.64
C SER A 12 6.01 -20.99 1.75
N TRP A 13 6.76 -20.85 0.66
CA TRP A 13 7.15 -21.94 -0.22
C TRP A 13 8.64 -22.18 -0.18
N LYS A 14 9.02 -23.45 -0.23
CA LYS A 14 10.38 -23.88 -0.54
C LYS A 14 10.44 -24.24 -2.03
N PRO A 15 11.30 -23.59 -2.82
CA PRO A 15 11.49 -23.97 -4.20
C PRO A 15 11.99 -25.43 -4.30
N SER A 16 11.48 -26.18 -5.28
CA SER A 16 11.93 -27.53 -5.61
C SER A 16 12.55 -27.56 -7.02
N GLY A 17 13.53 -28.42 -7.26
CA GLY A 17 14.23 -28.53 -8.55
C GLY A 17 15.53 -27.70 -8.64
N THR A 18 16.15 -27.67 -9.83
CA THR A 18 17.51 -27.16 -10.03
C THR A 18 17.61 -25.64 -10.32
N GLY A 19 16.51 -24.90 -10.25
CA GLY A 19 16.50 -23.44 -10.47
C GLY A 19 16.91 -23.03 -11.90
N PRO A 20 17.20 -21.73 -12.15
CA PRO A 20 17.18 -20.61 -11.20
C PRO A 20 15.81 -19.96 -11.01
N GLU A 21 14.80 -20.41 -11.77
CA GLU A 21 13.46 -19.83 -11.77
C GLU A 21 12.46 -20.78 -11.13
N TRP A 22 11.56 -20.21 -10.34
CA TRP A 22 10.45 -20.93 -9.73
C TRP A 22 9.21 -20.06 -9.81
N THR A 23 8.10 -20.66 -10.24
CA THR A 23 6.80 -19.99 -10.32
C THR A 23 5.90 -20.54 -9.21
N PHE A 24 5.23 -19.64 -8.51
CA PHE A 24 4.24 -19.98 -7.49
C PHE A 24 2.94 -19.27 -7.82
N SER A 25 1.82 -19.96 -7.63
CA SER A 25 0.49 -19.40 -7.79
C SER A 25 -0.36 -19.79 -6.58
N THR A 26 -1.08 -18.82 -6.03
CA THR A 26 -2.03 -19.04 -4.94
C THR A 26 -3.15 -18.00 -5.04
N PRO A 27 -4.40 -18.38 -4.76
CA PRO A 27 -5.42 -17.38 -4.46
C PRO A 27 -5.01 -16.61 -3.20
N VAL A 28 -5.36 -15.34 -3.17
CA VAL A 28 -5.20 -14.45 -2.02
C VAL A 28 -6.57 -13.85 -1.72
N ASP A 29 -7.03 -13.99 -0.48
CA ASP A 29 -8.21 -13.29 0.01
C ASP A 29 -7.76 -11.90 0.49
N ALA A 30 -8.33 -10.84 -0.10
CA ALA A 30 -7.94 -9.45 0.11
C ALA A 30 -9.17 -8.55 0.28
N SER A 31 -10.08 -8.95 1.17
CA SER A 31 -11.42 -8.39 1.31
C SER A 31 -11.48 -6.98 1.94
N GLU A 32 -10.47 -6.54 2.69
CA GLU A 32 -10.59 -5.34 3.56
C GLU A 32 -9.54 -4.24 3.30
N GLY A 33 -8.98 -4.20 2.10
CA GLY A 33 -7.84 -3.32 1.82
C GLY A 33 -6.57 -4.00 2.29
N SER A 34 -5.68 -4.33 1.36
CA SER A 34 -4.55 -5.19 1.66
C SER A 34 -3.30 -4.75 0.95
N TRP A 35 -2.22 -4.61 1.72
CA TRP A 35 -0.87 -4.49 1.19
C TRP A 35 -0.30 -5.89 0.99
N ILE A 36 0.08 -6.21 -0.25
CA ILE A 36 0.62 -7.51 -0.61
C ILE A 36 2.04 -7.35 -1.13
N ALA A 37 2.96 -8.15 -0.60
CA ALA A 37 4.33 -8.23 -1.09
C ALA A 37 4.80 -9.68 -1.15
N VAL A 38 5.80 -9.96 -1.99
CA VAL A 38 6.45 -11.27 -2.05
C VAL A 38 7.93 -11.12 -1.76
N ARG A 39 8.48 -11.98 -0.91
CA ARG A 39 9.89 -11.97 -0.51
C ARG A 39 10.57 -13.31 -0.79
N ALA A 40 11.70 -13.30 -1.48
CA ALA A 40 12.61 -14.45 -1.57
C ALA A 40 13.71 -14.27 -0.52
N VAL A 41 13.97 -15.31 0.28
CA VAL A 41 15.03 -15.33 1.29
C VAL A 41 16.02 -16.44 0.91
N GLY A 42 17.27 -16.07 0.70
CA GLY A 42 18.38 -16.98 0.43
C GLY A 42 18.87 -17.68 1.70
N PRO A 43 19.86 -18.58 1.57
CA PRO A 43 20.46 -19.24 2.73
C PRO A 43 21.13 -18.21 3.66
N LYS A 44 21.34 -18.61 4.92
CA LYS A 44 22.19 -17.85 5.85
C LYS A 44 23.57 -17.69 5.21
N SER A 45 24.13 -16.49 5.31
CA SER A 45 25.47 -16.17 4.84
C SER A 45 26.29 -15.67 6.01
N PRO A 46 27.54 -16.09 6.20
CA PRO A 46 28.41 -15.53 7.24
C PRO A 46 28.71 -14.03 7.03
N HIS A 47 28.38 -13.48 5.85
CA HIS A 47 28.57 -12.07 5.51
C HIS A 47 27.34 -11.20 5.76
N LEU A 48 26.19 -11.80 6.06
CA LEU A 48 24.93 -11.11 6.31
C LEU A 48 24.45 -11.57 7.69
N GLY A 49 24.49 -10.68 8.69
CA GLY A 49 24.35 -11.02 10.13
C GLY A 49 23.26 -12.04 10.47
N ASP A 50 22.08 -11.56 10.88
CA ASP A 50 21.06 -12.43 11.49
C ASP A 50 20.10 -13.05 10.47
N ALA A 51 20.17 -12.59 9.21
CA ALA A 51 19.27 -12.97 8.13
C ALA A 51 20.04 -13.36 6.86
N GLY A 52 19.48 -14.29 6.09
CA GLY A 52 19.93 -14.53 4.72
C GLY A 52 19.64 -13.31 3.82
N ALA A 53 20.34 -13.22 2.68
CA ALA A 53 20.03 -12.22 1.67
C ALA A 53 18.56 -12.34 1.26
N PHE A 54 17.87 -11.22 1.10
CA PHE A 54 16.50 -11.25 0.59
C PHE A 54 16.28 -10.24 -0.53
N ALA A 55 15.33 -10.57 -1.40
CA ALA A 55 14.77 -9.68 -2.39
C ALA A 55 13.25 -9.64 -2.17
N GLN A 56 12.64 -8.46 -2.26
CA GLN A 56 11.20 -8.28 -2.07
C GLN A 56 10.65 -7.41 -3.20
N THR A 57 9.42 -7.71 -3.63
CA THR A 57 8.68 -6.82 -4.53
C THR A 57 8.33 -5.51 -3.81
N SER A 58 8.10 -4.45 -4.59
CA SER A 58 7.32 -3.31 -4.09
C SER A 58 5.95 -3.83 -3.63
N PRO A 59 5.44 -3.36 -2.49
CA PRO A 59 4.11 -3.76 -2.04
C PRO A 59 3.05 -3.18 -2.98
N ILE A 60 2.04 -3.98 -3.31
CA ILE A 60 0.85 -3.54 -4.05
C ILE A 60 -0.30 -3.38 -3.06
N TYR A 61 -1.09 -2.31 -3.21
CA TYR A 61 -2.31 -2.14 -2.45
C TYR A 61 -3.51 -2.61 -3.27
N ILE A 62 -4.24 -3.58 -2.74
CA ILE A 62 -5.58 -3.92 -3.22
C ILE A 62 -6.56 -3.13 -2.38
N ALA A 63 -7.34 -2.26 -3.03
CA ALA A 63 -8.37 -1.49 -2.33
C ALA A 63 -9.46 -2.44 -1.81
N GLY A 64 -9.83 -2.24 -0.54
CA GLY A 64 -10.98 -2.93 0.07
C GLY A 64 -12.30 -2.37 -0.41
N GLU A 65 -13.36 -2.69 0.33
CA GLU A 65 -14.67 -2.10 0.07
C GLU A 65 -14.59 -0.56 0.10
N PRO A 66 -15.26 0.13 -0.84
CA PRO A 66 -15.34 1.58 -0.81
C PRO A 66 -15.98 2.02 0.50
N VAL A 67 -15.61 3.20 0.99
CA VAL A 67 -16.36 3.84 2.09
C VAL A 67 -17.81 3.95 1.64
N ILE A 68 -18.72 3.23 2.32
CA ILE A 68 -20.14 3.14 1.96
C ILE A 68 -21.06 3.90 2.91
N ASN A 69 -20.58 4.28 4.10
CA ASN A 69 -21.41 4.99 5.06
C ASN A 69 -21.16 6.51 4.98
N ALA A 70 -22.21 7.28 5.22
CA ALA A 70 -22.18 8.73 5.03
C ALA A 70 -21.39 9.47 6.13
N GLU A 71 -21.27 8.88 7.32
CA GLU A 71 -20.56 9.47 8.46
C GLU A 71 -19.04 9.42 8.24
N ASP A 72 -18.49 8.25 7.93
CA ASP A 72 -17.08 8.07 7.62
C ASP A 72 -16.69 8.87 6.39
N ALA A 73 -17.57 8.95 5.39
CA ALA A 73 -17.34 9.79 4.23
C ALA A 73 -17.18 11.28 4.61
N ARG A 74 -18.03 11.81 5.51
CA ARG A 74 -17.86 13.20 5.99
C ARG A 74 -16.55 13.37 6.76
N PHE A 75 -16.25 12.44 7.67
CA PHE A 75 -15.01 12.46 8.43
C PHE A 75 -13.76 12.46 7.54
N LEU A 76 -13.75 11.63 6.49
CA LEU A 76 -12.62 11.53 5.56
C LEU A 76 -12.51 12.75 4.65
N ALA A 77 -13.63 13.34 4.22
CA ALA A 77 -13.62 14.61 3.50
C ALA A 77 -13.02 15.74 4.37
N ASP A 78 -13.42 15.83 5.63
CA ASP A 78 -12.88 16.81 6.59
C ASP A 78 -11.39 16.56 6.87
N THR A 79 -10.98 15.30 6.97
CA THR A 79 -9.58 14.92 7.15
C THR A 79 -8.73 15.33 5.94
N ALA A 80 -9.22 15.11 4.72
CA ALA A 80 -8.52 15.52 3.50
C ALA A 80 -8.36 17.05 3.41
N ARG A 81 -9.40 17.81 3.78
CA ARG A 81 -9.33 19.28 3.89
C ARG A 81 -8.29 19.72 4.92
N ALA A 82 -8.33 19.14 6.12
CA ALA A 82 -7.39 19.46 7.18
C ALA A 82 -5.93 19.12 6.81
N LEU A 83 -5.72 17.99 6.13
CA LEU A 83 -4.42 17.61 5.60
C LEU A 83 -3.90 18.67 4.61
N TRP A 84 -4.74 19.09 3.65
CA TRP A 84 -4.34 20.15 2.72
C TRP A 84 -3.98 21.45 3.44
N THR A 85 -4.81 21.91 4.38
CA THR A 85 -4.50 23.11 5.17
C THR A 85 -3.14 23.02 5.83
N ARG A 86 -2.81 21.88 6.46
CA ARG A 86 -1.51 21.66 7.12
C ARG A 86 -0.36 21.61 6.10
N THR A 87 -0.52 20.91 4.99
CA THR A 87 0.52 20.79 3.96
C THR A 87 0.77 22.12 3.26
N GLU A 88 -0.29 22.87 2.95
CA GLU A 88 -0.18 24.21 2.35
C GLU A 88 0.52 25.20 3.29
N GLN A 89 0.18 25.19 4.58
CA GLN A 89 0.84 26.02 5.59
C GLN A 89 2.31 25.65 5.80
N ARG A 90 2.64 24.35 5.79
CA ARG A 90 4.03 23.88 5.91
C ARG A 90 4.88 24.34 4.73
N GLY A 91 4.31 24.39 3.53
CA GLY A 91 5.05 24.66 2.30
C GLY A 91 6.08 23.57 1.99
N GLY A 92 7.20 23.94 1.36
CA GLY A 92 8.29 23.01 1.03
C GLY A 92 8.15 22.31 -0.32
N TRP A 93 7.30 22.83 -1.21
CA TRP A 93 7.15 22.36 -2.58
C TRP A 93 8.38 22.68 -3.41
N SER A 94 8.86 21.72 -4.17
CA SER A 94 10.00 21.90 -5.07
C SER A 94 9.58 22.67 -6.33
N THR A 95 8.36 22.44 -6.82
CA THR A 95 7.79 23.15 -7.97
C THR A 95 6.30 23.45 -7.78
N ALA A 96 5.77 24.34 -8.61
CA ALA A 96 4.34 24.66 -8.63
C ALA A 96 3.51 23.47 -9.15
N GLU A 97 4.06 22.69 -10.08
CA GLU A 97 3.42 21.48 -10.63
C GLU A 97 3.28 20.39 -9.57
N GLU A 98 4.29 20.21 -8.72
CA GLU A 98 4.22 19.27 -7.59
C GLU A 98 3.09 19.65 -6.62
N LYS A 99 3.02 20.94 -6.25
CA LYS A 99 1.93 21.46 -5.39
C LYS A 99 0.57 21.23 -6.04
N ALA A 100 0.44 21.53 -7.33
CA ALA A 100 -0.82 21.38 -8.07
C ALA A 100 -1.26 19.92 -8.16
N ALA A 101 -0.35 19.00 -8.46
CA ALA A 101 -0.63 17.56 -8.52
C ALA A 101 -1.06 17.00 -7.16
N TYR A 102 -0.41 17.43 -6.07
CA TYR A 102 -0.83 17.04 -4.73
C TYR A 102 -2.23 17.58 -4.39
N LYS A 103 -2.49 18.85 -4.69
CA LYS A 103 -3.81 19.48 -4.46
C LYS A 103 -4.92 18.79 -5.24
N ASP A 104 -4.68 18.47 -6.50
CA ASP A 104 -5.61 17.74 -7.35
C ASP A 104 -5.94 16.34 -6.77
N GLY A 105 -4.95 15.65 -6.19
CA GLY A 105 -5.17 14.42 -5.43
C GLY A 105 -6.10 14.62 -4.22
N ILE A 106 -5.89 15.67 -3.43
CA ILE A 106 -6.77 16.04 -2.31
C ILE A 106 -8.19 16.35 -2.80
N ASP A 107 -8.32 17.15 -3.86
CA ASP A 107 -9.62 17.60 -4.37
C ASP A 107 -10.46 16.43 -4.88
N ARG A 108 -9.83 15.49 -5.59
CA ARG A 108 -10.49 14.24 -5.98
C ARG A 108 -10.96 13.43 -4.78
N ALA A 109 -10.15 13.34 -3.73
CA ALA A 109 -10.54 12.63 -2.51
C ALA A 109 -11.74 13.30 -1.83
N ILE A 110 -11.73 14.62 -1.68
CA ILE A 110 -12.86 15.38 -1.12
C ILE A 110 -14.12 15.16 -1.96
N ALA A 111 -14.04 15.32 -3.28
CA ALA A 111 -15.18 15.14 -4.18
C ALA A 111 -15.75 13.72 -4.13
N TYR A 112 -14.89 12.70 -4.02
CA TYR A 112 -15.31 11.32 -3.85
C TYR A 112 -16.12 11.15 -2.55
N TYR A 113 -15.57 11.59 -1.41
CA TYR A 113 -16.22 11.40 -0.12
C TYR A 113 -17.47 12.25 0.05
N GLU A 114 -17.50 13.49 -0.47
CA GLU A 114 -18.72 14.30 -0.49
C GLU A 114 -19.84 13.63 -1.29
N ARG A 115 -19.51 12.91 -2.38
CA ARG A 115 -20.49 12.16 -3.15
C ARG A 115 -21.04 10.96 -2.37
N VAL A 116 -20.19 10.25 -1.63
CA VAL A 116 -20.61 9.14 -0.75
C VAL A 116 -21.44 9.64 0.44
N ALA A 117 -21.14 10.82 0.96
CA ALA A 117 -21.84 11.42 2.10
C ALA A 117 -23.26 11.93 1.78
N ARG A 118 -23.63 11.97 0.50
CA ARG A 118 -24.98 12.33 0.07
C ARG A 118 -25.90 11.10 0.19
N PRO A 119 -27.04 11.21 0.88
CA PRO A 119 -28.03 10.13 0.98
C PRO A 119 -28.65 9.78 -0.37
#